data_AF-A0A7L8RUY5-F1
#
_entry.id   AF-A0A7L8RUY5-F1
#
_cell.length_a   1.000
_cell.length_b   1.000
_cell.length_c   1.000
_cell.angle_alpha   90.00
_cell.angle_beta   90.00
_cell.angle_gamma   90.00
#
_symmetry.space_group_name_H-M   'P 1'
#
loop_
_entity.id
_entity.type
_entity.pdbx_description
1 polymer ?
#
loop_
_entity_poly.entity_id
_entity_poly.type
_entity_poly.pdbx_seq_one_letter_code
_entity_poly.pdbx_strand_id
1 'polypeptide(L)'
;MSRPSSDKQRASLKMAFARAVETLGGGKIVSSFTRVNAAMISLYAAPHEDQRQAGLDVAFDIDKAHADAGAEPPILSTYATLLGYSLAALEPSSDASGVTLSDMARLDREAFEARATIYDSLADGQFTPAEKRKALKELADLEAVIAAIKAKVEAA
;
A
#
# COMPACT_ATOMS: atom_id res chain seq x y z
N MET A 1 -32.06 -13.90 -11.16
CA MET A 1 -30.90 -14.76 -11.44
C MET A 1 -30.03 -14.77 -10.19
N SER A 2 -29.72 -15.94 -9.62
CA SER A 2 -28.79 -16.02 -8.49
C SER A 2 -27.37 -15.73 -8.99
N ARG A 3 -26.58 -14.95 -8.24
CA ARG A 3 -25.21 -14.62 -8.60
C ARG A 3 -24.33 -15.88 -8.41
N PRO A 4 -23.38 -16.17 -9.32
CA PRO A 4 -22.47 -17.29 -9.15
C PRO A 4 -21.55 -17.20 -7.91
N SER A 5 -21.25 -15.98 -7.43
CA SER A 5 -20.40 -15.78 -6.25
C SER A 5 -21.20 -15.74 -4.95
N SER A 6 -20.68 -16.40 -3.91
CA SER A 6 -21.24 -16.37 -2.55
C SER A 6 -20.91 -15.08 -1.82
N ASP A 7 -21.68 -14.78 -0.77
CA ASP A 7 -21.47 -13.59 0.07
C ASP A 7 -20.09 -13.61 0.72
N LYS A 8 -19.63 -14.79 1.15
CA LYS A 8 -18.28 -14.99 1.69
C LYS A 8 -17.19 -14.64 0.68
N GLN A 9 -17.32 -15.05 -0.58
CA GLN A 9 -16.34 -14.71 -1.62
C GLN A 9 -16.28 -13.20 -1.87
N ARG A 10 -17.43 -12.52 -1.86
CA ARG A 10 -17.48 -11.06 -2.04
C ARG A 10 -16.94 -10.32 -0.82
N ALA A 11 -17.17 -10.83 0.38
CA ALA A 11 -16.57 -10.30 1.61
C ALA A 11 -15.03 -10.46 1.59
N SER A 12 -14.52 -11.60 1.11
CA SER A 12 -13.07 -11.81 0.95
C SER A 12 -12.44 -10.79 0.00
N LEU A 13 -13.05 -10.53 -1.17
CA LEU A 13 -12.56 -9.50 -2.10
C LEU A 13 -12.58 -8.09 -1.48
N LYS A 14 -13.66 -7.77 -0.75
CA LYS A 14 -13.79 -6.48 -0.06
C LYS A 14 -12.73 -6.29 1.04
N MET A 15 -12.46 -7.34 1.82
CA MET A 15 -11.40 -7.34 2.83
C MET A 15 -10.00 -7.20 2.19
N ALA A 16 -9.75 -7.88 1.07
CA ALA A 16 -8.51 -7.74 0.32
C ALA A 16 -8.33 -6.30 -0.18
N PHE A 17 -9.38 -5.70 -0.74
CA PHE A 17 -9.39 -4.29 -1.15
C PHE A 17 -9.09 -3.34 0.01
N ALA A 18 -9.78 -3.51 1.15
CA ALA A 18 -9.58 -2.66 2.33
C ALA A 18 -8.12 -2.72 2.83
N ARG A 19 -7.55 -3.92 2.93
CA ARG A 19 -6.16 -4.12 3.34
C ARG A 19 -5.17 -3.53 2.33
N ALA A 20 -5.45 -3.68 1.04
CA ALA A 20 -4.62 -3.12 -0.02
C ALA A 20 -4.54 -1.60 0.05
N VAL A 21 -5.68 -0.95 0.30
CA VAL A 21 -5.79 0.51 0.48
C VAL A 21 -5.05 0.97 1.73
N GLU A 22 -5.24 0.27 2.87
CA GLU A 22 -4.57 0.59 4.13
C GLU A 22 -3.05 0.53 3.99
N THR A 23 -2.54 -0.52 3.34
CA THR A 23 -1.10 -0.72 3.11
C THR A 23 -0.47 0.37 2.23
N LEU A 24 -1.25 1.01 1.35
CA LEU A 24 -0.83 2.13 0.51
C LEU A 24 -1.01 3.50 1.18
N GLY A 25 -1.29 3.56 2.49
CA GLY A 25 -1.46 4.82 3.22
C GLY A 25 -2.89 5.38 3.19
N GLY A 26 -3.86 4.56 2.80
CA GLY A 26 -5.28 4.87 2.92
C GLY A 26 -5.91 5.59 1.73
N GLY A 27 -7.22 5.86 1.83
CA GLY A 27 -8.04 6.31 0.70
C GLY A 27 -7.65 7.66 0.09
N LYS A 28 -7.00 8.56 0.84
CA LYS A 28 -6.49 9.84 0.30
C LYS A 28 -5.35 9.61 -0.70
N ILE A 29 -4.40 8.75 -0.34
CA ILE A 29 -3.27 8.41 -1.21
C ILE A 29 -3.77 7.62 -2.42
N VAL A 30 -4.60 6.60 -2.20
CA VAL A 30 -5.18 5.82 -3.31
C VAL A 30 -6.00 6.66 -4.27
N SER A 31 -6.67 7.72 -3.81
CA SER A 31 -7.42 8.61 -4.70
C SER A 31 -6.57 9.49 -5.62
N SER A 32 -5.25 9.60 -5.40
CA SER A 32 -4.37 10.41 -6.26
C SER A 32 -3.96 9.69 -7.54
N PHE A 33 -4.02 8.36 -7.57
CA PHE A 33 -3.62 7.53 -8.71
C PHE A 33 -4.71 6.58 -9.21
N THR A 34 -5.91 6.62 -8.62
CA THR A 34 -7.10 5.92 -9.14
C THR A 34 -8.14 6.93 -9.61
N ARG A 35 -9.07 6.51 -10.46
CA ARG A 35 -10.14 7.40 -10.98
C ARG A 35 -11.21 7.81 -9.96
N VAL A 36 -11.14 7.34 -8.71
CA VAL A 36 -12.18 7.53 -7.69
C VAL A 36 -11.66 8.36 -6.51
N ASN A 37 -12.55 9.15 -5.92
CA ASN A 37 -12.20 9.95 -4.75
C ASN A 37 -12.09 9.11 -3.46
N ALA A 38 -11.48 9.68 -2.42
CA ALA A 38 -11.28 9.02 -1.14
C ALA A 38 -12.59 8.53 -0.48
N ALA A 39 -13.70 9.26 -0.66
CA ALA A 39 -15.00 8.86 -0.11
C ALA A 39 -15.53 7.57 -0.76
N MET A 40 -15.38 7.44 -2.08
CA MET A 40 -15.74 6.23 -2.80
C MET A 40 -14.85 5.05 -2.43
N ILE A 41 -13.55 5.28 -2.23
CA ILE A 41 -12.62 4.24 -1.75
C ILE A 41 -13.05 3.73 -0.37
N SER A 42 -13.40 4.62 0.56
CA SER A 42 -13.92 4.24 1.89
C SER A 42 -15.19 3.39 1.78
N LEU A 43 -16.11 3.72 0.87
CA LEU A 43 -17.33 2.95 0.65
C LEU A 43 -17.05 1.57 0.04
N TYR A 44 -16.06 1.46 -0.86
CA TYR A 44 -15.62 0.17 -1.37
C TYR A 44 -14.99 -0.71 -0.29
N ALA A 45 -14.23 -0.11 0.63
CA ALA A 45 -13.62 -0.81 1.77
C ALA A 45 -14.61 -1.14 2.91
N ALA A 46 -15.75 -0.45 3.00
CA ALA A 46 -16.69 -0.58 4.11
C ALA A 46 -17.38 -1.96 4.14
N PRO A 47 -17.22 -2.75 5.23
CA PRO A 47 -17.79 -4.11 5.34
C PRO A 47 -19.32 -4.17 5.32
N HIS A 48 -20.01 -3.09 5.69
CA HIS A 48 -21.47 -3.01 5.70
C HIS A 48 -22.06 -2.55 4.35
N GLU A 49 -21.23 -2.14 3.40
CA GLU A 49 -21.63 -1.70 2.06
C GLU A 49 -21.49 -2.87 1.06
N ASP A 50 -22.24 -3.96 1.29
CA ASP A 50 -22.12 -5.23 0.56
C ASP A 50 -22.35 -5.12 -0.95
N GLN A 51 -23.14 -4.12 -1.35
CA GLN A 51 -23.47 -3.84 -2.76
C GLN A 51 -22.42 -3.01 -3.48
N ARG A 52 -21.50 -2.38 -2.74
CA ARG A 52 -20.46 -1.52 -3.31
C ARG A 52 -19.14 -2.27 -3.33
N GLN A 53 -18.71 -2.64 -4.54
CA GLN A 53 -17.41 -3.22 -4.82
C GLN A 53 -16.64 -2.26 -5.72
N ALA A 54 -15.32 -2.26 -5.59
CA ALA A 54 -14.48 -1.49 -6.49
C ALA A 54 -14.63 -1.98 -7.93
N GLY A 55 -14.49 -1.04 -8.88
CA GLY A 55 -14.34 -1.41 -10.29
C GLY A 55 -13.05 -2.20 -10.51
N LEU A 56 -13.02 -3.06 -11.53
CA LEU A 56 -11.85 -3.87 -11.85
C LEU A 56 -10.64 -3.00 -12.17
N ASP A 57 -10.86 -1.85 -12.80
CA ASP A 57 -9.84 -0.85 -13.10
C ASP A 57 -9.23 -0.24 -11.83
N VAL A 58 -10.06 0.16 -10.87
CA VAL A 58 -9.60 0.66 -9.56
C VAL A 58 -8.83 -0.41 -8.79
N ALA A 59 -9.30 -1.66 -8.82
CA ALA A 59 -8.61 -2.79 -8.20
C ALA A 59 -7.24 -3.05 -8.86
N PHE A 60 -7.18 -2.96 -10.19
CA PHE A 60 -5.95 -3.11 -10.95
C PHE A 60 -4.93 -2.02 -10.61
N ASP A 61 -5.34 -0.74 -10.56
CA ASP A 61 -4.43 0.37 -10.21
C ASP A 61 -3.80 0.16 -8.82
N ILE A 62 -4.59 -0.31 -7.85
CA ILE A 62 -4.12 -0.63 -6.49
C ILE A 62 -3.15 -1.81 -6.51
N ASP A 63 -3.50 -2.92 -7.15
CA ASP A 63 -2.63 -4.10 -7.25
C ASP A 63 -1.35 -3.78 -8.03
N LYS A 64 -1.41 -2.92 -9.04
CA LYS A 64 -0.25 -2.46 -9.80
C LYS A 64 0.67 -1.63 -8.91
N ALA A 65 0.14 -0.76 -8.07
CA ALA A 65 0.94 -0.02 -7.09
C ALA A 65 1.66 -0.96 -6.09
N HIS A 66 1.00 -2.05 -5.66
CA HIS A 66 1.63 -3.10 -4.86
C HIS A 66 2.74 -3.83 -5.62
N ALA A 67 2.46 -4.25 -6.86
CA ALA A 67 3.44 -4.93 -7.70
C ALA A 67 4.66 -4.06 -8.01
N ASP A 68 4.46 -2.77 -8.28
CA ASP A 68 5.53 -1.78 -8.47
C ASP A 68 6.34 -1.55 -7.19
N ALA A 69 5.78 -1.94 -6.04
CA ALA A 69 6.45 -1.98 -4.75
C ALA A 69 7.15 -3.29 -4.42
N GLY A 70 7.18 -4.22 -5.37
CA GLY A 70 7.72 -5.56 -5.14
C GLY A 70 6.89 -6.36 -4.15
N ALA A 71 5.65 -5.93 -3.87
CA ALA A 71 4.70 -6.65 -3.04
C ALA A 71 3.76 -7.49 -3.91
N GLU A 72 3.27 -8.60 -3.35
CA GLU A 72 2.26 -9.43 -4.01
C GLU A 72 0.94 -8.65 -4.16
N PRO A 73 0.26 -8.67 -5.33
CA PRO A 73 -0.99 -7.95 -5.56
C PRO A 73 -2.15 -8.57 -4.77
N PRO A 74 -2.61 -7.96 -3.66
CA PRO A 74 -3.51 -8.61 -2.70
C PRO A 74 -4.90 -8.92 -3.25
N ILE A 75 -5.44 -8.07 -4.13
CA ILE A 75 -6.80 -8.25 -4.66
C ILE A 75 -6.78 -9.37 -5.71
N LEU A 76 -5.82 -9.36 -6.63
CA LEU A 76 -5.60 -10.38 -7.64
C LEU A 76 -5.32 -11.75 -7.01
N SER A 77 -4.46 -11.83 -5.98
CA SER A 77 -4.17 -13.09 -5.27
C SER A 77 -5.42 -13.67 -4.63
N THR A 78 -6.23 -12.81 -4.02
CA THR A 78 -7.52 -13.21 -3.46
C THR A 78 -8.46 -13.69 -4.57
N TYR A 79 -8.54 -12.96 -5.68
CA TYR A 79 -9.41 -13.32 -6.79
C TYR A 79 -9.03 -14.66 -7.44
N ALA A 80 -7.74 -14.88 -7.69
CA ALA A 80 -7.20 -16.15 -8.18
C ALA A 80 -7.54 -17.31 -7.24
N THR A 81 -7.31 -17.14 -5.93
CA THR A 81 -7.62 -18.14 -4.90
C THR A 81 -9.11 -18.50 -4.91
N LEU A 82 -10.01 -17.52 -5.01
CA LEU A 82 -11.46 -17.76 -5.02
C LEU A 82 -11.93 -18.49 -6.29
N LEU A 83 -11.16 -18.40 -7.38
CA LEU A 83 -11.39 -19.11 -8.63
C LEU A 83 -10.66 -20.46 -8.71
N GLY A 84 -9.84 -20.81 -7.72
CA GLY A 84 -9.06 -22.05 -7.70
C GLY A 84 -7.74 -22.01 -8.51
N TYR A 85 -7.22 -20.81 -8.76
CA TYR A 85 -5.93 -20.60 -9.44
C TYR A 85 -4.85 -20.11 -8.47
N SER A 86 -3.59 -20.37 -8.81
CA SER A 86 -2.41 -19.75 -8.19
C SER A 86 -1.82 -18.69 -9.12
N LEU A 87 -1.29 -17.62 -8.54
CA LEU A 87 -0.53 -16.62 -9.31
C LEU A 87 0.93 -17.03 -9.46
N ALA A 88 1.47 -16.78 -10.64
CA ALA A 88 2.90 -16.80 -10.90
C ALA A 88 3.27 -15.45 -11.52
N ALA A 89 4.29 -14.79 -10.97
CA ALA A 89 4.83 -13.60 -11.60
C ALA A 89 5.41 -13.99 -12.96
N LEU A 90 5.10 -13.21 -14.00
CA LEU A 90 5.91 -13.20 -15.21
C LEU A 90 7.29 -12.68 -14.79
N GLU A 91 8.36 -13.22 -15.36
CA GLU A 91 9.75 -12.93 -14.93
C GLU A 91 9.93 -11.46 -14.57
N PRO A 92 10.66 -11.15 -13.47
CA PRO A 92 10.80 -9.78 -13.02
C PRO A 92 11.29 -8.94 -14.18
N SER A 93 10.42 -8.05 -14.66
CA SER A 93 10.81 -7.11 -15.71
C SER A 93 11.99 -6.34 -15.14
N SER A 94 13.17 -6.53 -15.71
CA SER A 94 14.36 -5.72 -15.44
C SER A 94 14.17 -4.25 -15.83
N ASP A 95 12.96 -3.86 -16.26
CA ASP A 95 12.59 -2.54 -16.76
C ASP A 95 12.38 -1.49 -15.66
N ALA A 96 12.62 -1.80 -14.39
CA ALA A 96 12.70 -0.76 -13.35
C ALA A 96 14.05 -0.02 -13.40
N SER A 97 14.48 0.45 -14.58
CA SER A 97 15.53 1.46 -14.68
C SER A 97 14.91 2.82 -14.35
N GLY A 98 14.92 3.19 -13.07
CA GLY A 98 14.48 4.50 -12.59
C GLY A 98 13.70 4.46 -11.28
N VAL A 99 13.36 5.66 -10.78
CA VAL A 99 12.52 5.85 -9.58
C VAL A 99 11.07 5.48 -9.91
N THR A 100 10.46 4.62 -9.10
CA THR A 100 9.06 4.20 -9.27
C THR A 100 8.12 4.86 -8.26
N LEU A 101 6.80 4.73 -8.45
CA LEU A 101 5.81 5.18 -7.47
C LEU A 101 5.96 4.46 -6.12
N SER A 102 6.43 3.21 -6.11
CA SER A 102 6.72 2.52 -4.85
C SER A 102 7.85 3.17 -4.08
N ASP A 103 8.88 3.64 -4.78
CA ASP A 103 10.00 4.28 -4.12
C ASP A 103 9.49 5.51 -3.34
N MET A 104 8.52 6.23 -3.91
CA MET A 104 7.85 7.36 -3.25
C MET A 104 6.93 6.92 -2.11
N ALA A 105 6.11 5.88 -2.29
CA ALA A 105 5.26 5.37 -1.22
C ALA A 105 6.07 4.88 -0.01
N ARG A 106 7.22 4.24 -0.25
CA ARG A 106 8.14 3.80 0.78
C ARG A 106 8.80 4.99 1.48
N LEU A 107 9.23 6.02 0.74
CA LEU A 107 9.75 7.27 1.31
C LEU A 107 8.72 7.93 2.22
N ASP A 108 7.48 8.03 1.78
CA ASP A 108 6.40 8.64 2.56
C ASP A 108 6.13 7.88 3.86
N ARG A 109 6.13 6.54 3.82
CA ARG A 109 5.97 5.70 5.01
C ARG A 109 7.08 5.93 6.02
N GLU A 110 8.35 5.77 5.63
CA GLU A 110 9.48 5.94 6.58
C GLU A 110 9.54 7.38 7.12
N ALA A 111 9.23 8.38 6.27
CA ALA A 111 9.20 9.76 6.70
C ALA A 111 8.06 10.04 7.70
N PHE A 112 6.95 9.33 7.59
CA PHE A 112 5.85 9.41 8.56
C PHE A 112 6.22 8.72 9.88
N GLU A 113 6.80 7.52 9.83
CA GLU A 113 7.22 6.75 11.02
C GLU A 113 8.29 7.50 11.84
N ALA A 114 9.28 8.09 11.17
CA ALA A 114 10.30 8.93 11.80
C ALA A 114 9.67 10.18 12.46
N ARG A 115 8.77 10.88 11.74
CA ARG A 115 8.07 12.05 12.27
C ARG A 115 7.19 11.71 13.47
N ALA A 116 6.39 10.65 13.38
CA ALA A 116 5.51 10.19 14.45
C ALA A 116 6.32 9.85 15.71
N THR A 117 7.42 9.09 15.56
CA THR A 117 8.29 8.72 16.67
C THR A 117 8.91 9.95 17.35
N ILE A 118 9.35 10.94 16.57
CA ILE A 118 9.90 12.18 17.14
C ILE A 118 8.82 12.99 17.86
N TYR A 119 7.62 13.12 17.30
CA TYR A 119 6.52 13.83 17.96
C TYR A 119 6.09 13.17 19.28
N ASP A 120 5.96 11.85 19.29
CA ASP A 120 5.63 11.09 20.50
C ASP A 120 6.68 11.32 21.59
N SER A 121 7.96 11.33 21.20
CA SER A 121 9.08 11.53 22.13
C SER A 121 9.24 12.98 22.62
N LEU A 122 8.52 13.93 22.03
CA LEU A 122 8.49 15.33 22.46
C LEU A 122 7.30 15.65 23.36
N ALA A 123 6.34 14.72 23.51
CA ALA A 123 5.06 14.97 24.16
C ALA A 123 5.18 15.29 25.67
N ASP A 124 6.17 14.72 26.35
CA ASP A 124 6.44 14.95 27.78
C ASP A 124 7.59 15.97 28.02
N GLY A 125 8.13 16.54 26.94
CA GLY A 125 9.24 17.50 26.99
C GLY A 125 10.60 16.90 27.37
N GLN A 126 10.72 15.57 27.50
CA GLN A 126 11.97 14.90 27.88
C GLN A 126 12.35 13.83 26.86
N PHE A 127 13.41 14.08 26.10
CA PHE A 127 13.87 13.11 25.14
C PHE A 127 14.78 12.06 25.80
N THR A 128 14.19 10.95 26.25
CA THR A 128 14.89 9.89 27.01
C THR A 128 15.92 9.14 26.15
N PRO A 129 16.88 8.43 26.76
CA PRO A 129 17.84 7.61 26.01
C PRO A 129 17.19 6.50 25.16
N ALA A 130 16.04 5.96 25.61
CA ALA A 130 15.32 4.94 24.86
C ALA A 130 14.65 5.53 23.59
N GLU A 131 13.99 6.67 23.74
CA GLU A 131 13.37 7.40 22.63
C GLU A 131 14.39 7.91 21.62
N LYS A 132 15.54 8.42 22.09
CA LYS A 132 16.65 8.80 21.20
C LYS A 132 17.09 7.63 20.34
N ARG A 133 17.26 6.43 20.93
CA ARG A 133 17.62 5.23 20.15
C ARG A 133 16.56 4.85 19.15
N LYS A 134 15.28 4.94 19.53
CA LYS A 134 14.16 4.66 18.62
C LYS A 134 14.12 5.67 17.47
N ALA A 135 14.16 6.96 17.75
CA ALA A 135 14.17 8.01 16.74
C ALA A 135 15.38 7.91 15.79
N LEU A 136 16.58 7.61 16.32
CA LEU A 136 17.77 7.39 15.49
C LEU A 136 17.62 6.19 14.56
N LYS A 137 16.93 5.13 15.01
CA LYS A 137 16.63 3.98 14.15
C LYS A 137 15.70 4.38 13.00
N GLU A 138 14.58 5.03 13.30
CA GLU A 138 13.62 5.44 12.26
C GLU A 138 14.25 6.43 11.26
N LEU A 139 15.15 7.31 11.72
CA LEU A 139 15.91 8.21 10.84
C LEU A 139 16.89 7.44 9.94
N ALA A 140 17.56 6.42 10.47
CA ALA A 140 18.46 5.58 9.66
C ALA A 140 17.68 4.76 8.61
N ASP A 141 16.49 4.26 8.96
CA ASP A 141 15.60 3.55 8.03
C ASP A 141 15.13 4.50 6.89
N LEU A 142 14.79 5.75 7.22
CA LEU A 142 14.50 6.80 6.23
C LEU A 142 15.71 7.14 5.35
N GLU A 143 16.91 7.32 5.93
CA GLU A 143 18.14 7.59 5.19
C GLU A 143 18.47 6.48 4.18
N ALA A 144 18.26 5.22 4.56
CA ALA A 144 18.46 4.08 3.67
C ALA A 144 17.53 4.12 2.46
N VAL A 145 16.27 4.51 2.65
CA VAL A 145 15.31 4.68 1.55
C VAL A 145 15.69 5.85 0.64
N ILE A 146 16.09 6.99 1.21
CA ILE A 146 16.59 8.14 0.44
C ILE A 146 17.81 7.74 -0.40
N ALA A 147 18.76 6.99 0.17
CA ALA A 147 19.95 6.52 -0.52
C ALA A 147 19.61 5.59 -1.69
N ALA A 148 18.67 4.67 -1.52
CA ALA A 148 18.21 3.77 -2.58
C ALA A 148 17.55 4.54 -3.74
N ILE A 149 16.73 5.54 -3.42
CA ILE A 149 16.11 6.43 -4.42
C ILE A 149 17.17 7.22 -5.16
N LYS A 150 18.12 7.81 -4.43
CA LYS A 150 19.22 8.59 -5.00
C LYS A 150 20.03 7.77 -6.00
N ALA A 151 20.38 6.53 -5.65
CA ALA A 151 21.10 5.63 -6.54
C ALA A 151 20.33 5.36 -7.85
N LYS A 152 19.00 5.21 -7.77
CA LYS A 152 18.14 5.06 -8.95
C LYS A 152 18.06 6.32 -9.80
N VAL A 153 18.06 7.51 -9.17
CA VAL A 153 18.11 8.81 -9.89
C VAL A 153 19.44 8.98 -10.61
N GLU A 154 20.55 8.62 -9.99
CA GLU A 154 21.90 8.75 -10.57
C GLU A 154 22.17 7.76 -11.70
N ALA A 155 21.46 6.62 -11.70
CA ALA A 155 21.59 5.58 -12.73
C ALA A 155 20.68 5.78 -13.95
N ALA A 156 19.78 6.78 -13.92
CA ALA A 156 18.86 7.13 -15.01
C ALA A 156 19.46 8.20 -15.94
#